data_AF-A0A151QLI9-F1
#
_entry.id   AF-A0A151QLI9-F1
#
_cell.length_a   1.000
_cell.length_b   1.000
_cell.length_c   1.000
_cell.angle_alpha   90.00
_cell.angle_beta   90.00
_cell.angle_gamma   90.00
#
_symmetry.space_group_name_H-M   'P 1'
#
loop_
_entity.id
_entity.type
_entity.pdbx_description
1 polymer ?
#
loop_
_entity_poly.entity_id
_entity_poly.type
_entity_poly.pdbx_seq_one_letter_code
_entity_poly.pdbx_strand_id
1 'polypeptide(L)' 'MHSSNSQKWIDAMKDEMKSMQDNDVWDLVELPKGVKPIGCKWIFKTKRDSKGNIEIYKAHLVAKGFT' A
#
# COMPACT_ATOMS: atom_id res chain seq x y z
N MET A 1 -12.54 9.86 -5.25
CA MET A 1 -11.12 10.26 -5.09
C MET A 1 -10.72 11.14 -6.28
N HIS A 2 -11.11 12.42 -6.28
CA HIS A 2 -10.74 13.39 -7.34
C HIS A 2 -10.00 14.57 -6.70
N SER A 3 -8.77 14.33 -6.23
CA SER A 3 -7.87 15.41 -5.82
C SER A 3 -6.62 15.37 -6.68
N SER A 4 -5.95 16.50 -6.88
CA SER A 4 -4.76 16.64 -7.74
C SER A 4 -3.60 15.68 -7.39
N ASN A 5 -3.62 15.07 -6.20
CA ASN A 5 -2.61 14.13 -5.73
C ASN A 5 -3.06 12.66 -5.79
N SER A 6 -4.28 12.36 -6.24
CA SER A 6 -4.80 10.98 -6.28
C SER A 6 -3.93 10.07 -7.15
N GLN A 7 -3.46 10.58 -8.29
CA GLN A 7 -2.59 9.82 -9.20
C GLN A 7 -1.28 9.43 -8.53
N LYS A 8 -0.65 10.35 -7.80
CA LYS A 8 0.62 10.10 -7.09
C LYS A 8 0.48 9.01 -6.01
N TRP A 9 -0.67 8.93 -5.37
CA TRP A 9 -0.95 7.85 -4.42
C TRP A 9 -1.18 6.50 -5.12
N ILE A 10 -1.86 6.49 -6.26
CA ILE A 10 -2.06 5.27 -7.06
C ILE A 10 -0.72 4.74 -7.56
N ASP A 11 0.16 5.62 -8.04
CA ASP A 11 1.49 5.23 -8.51
C ASP A 11 2.32 4.64 -7.36
N ALA A 12 2.31 5.27 -6.19
CA ALA A 12 2.97 4.72 -4.99
C ALA A 12 2.40 3.34 -4.57
N MET A 13 1.10 3.10 -4.75
CA MET A 13 0.51 1.78 -4.47
C MET A 13 0.99 0.72 -5.47
N LYS A 14 1.12 1.08 -6.76
CA LYS A 14 1.63 0.18 -7.79
C LYS A 14 3.09 -0.18 -7.54
N ASP A 15 3.89 0.80 -7.14
CA ASP A 15 5.30 0.59 -6.79
C ASP A 15 5.44 -0.39 -5.61
N GLU A 16 4.63 -0.25 -4.56
CA GLU A 16 4.61 -1.19 -3.43
C GLU A 16 4.19 -2.60 -3.87
N MET A 17 3.13 -2.73 -4.68
CA MET A 17 2.68 -4.03 -5.22
C MET A 17 3.76 -4.69 -6.08
N LYS A 18 4.43 -3.92 -6.94
CA LYS A 18 5.52 -4.40 -7.77
C LYS A 18 6.71 -4.83 -6.91
N SER A 19 7.07 -4.04 -5.89
CA SER A 19 8.13 -4.41 -4.96
C SER A 19 7.84 -5.72 -4.23
N MET A 20 6.58 -6.01 -3.88
CA MET A 20 6.23 -7.29 -3.25
C MET A 20 6.35 -8.47 -4.22
N GLN A 21 6.04 -8.25 -5.51
CA GLN A 21 6.24 -9.24 -6.57
C GLN A 21 7.73 -9.46 -6.85
N ASP A 22 8.52 -8.40 -7.02
CA ASP A 22 9.95 -8.46 -7.34
C ASP A 22 10.77 -9.11 -6.20
N ASN A 23 10.29 -9.03 -4.97
CA ASN A 23 10.92 -9.66 -3.81
C ASN A 23 10.32 -11.04 -3.44
N ASP A 24 9.40 -11.58 -4.25
CA ASP A 24 8.72 -12.87 -4.02
C ASP A 24 8.19 -13.02 -2.59
N VAL A 25 7.66 -11.93 -2.02
CA VAL A 25 7.28 -11.94 -0.59
C VAL A 25 5.97 -12.70 -0.41
N TRP A 26 5.02 -12.55 -1.35
CA TRP A 26 3.66 -13.06 -1.22
C TRP A 26 3.19 -13.80 -2.48
N ASP A 27 2.48 -14.91 -2.26
CA ASP A 27 1.76 -15.64 -3.31
C ASP A 27 0.26 -15.35 -3.25
N LEU A 28 -0.36 -15.18 -4.43
CA LEU A 28 -1.80 -15.09 -4.54
C LEU A 28 -2.40 -16.51 -4.47
N VAL A 29 -3.08 -16.82 -3.38
CA VAL A 29 -3.74 -18.12 -3.15
C VAL A 29 -5.25 -17.96 -3.01
N GLU A 30 -6.01 -18.98 -3.43
CA GLU A 30 -7.44 -19.05 -3.14
C GLU A 30 -7.67 -19.22 -1.63
N LEU A 31 -8.75 -18.62 -1.11
CA LEU A 31 -9.05 -18.67 0.32
C LEU A 31 -9.32 -20.12 0.75
N PRO A 32 -8.50 -20.72 1.63
CA PRO A 32 -8.71 -22.09 2.06
C PRO A 32 -10.00 -22.23 2.87
N LYS A 33 -10.67 -23.38 2.73
CA LYS A 33 -11.93 -23.65 3.42
C LYS A 33 -11.74 -23.60 4.94
N GLY A 34 -12.56 -22.79 5.63
CA GLY A 34 -12.53 -22.66 7.08
C GLY A 34 -11.53 -21.63 7.62
N VAL A 35 -10.80 -20.92 6.74
CA VAL A 35 -9.91 -19.82 7.15
C VAL A 35 -10.67 -18.50 7.13
N LYS A 36 -10.54 -17.71 8.22
CA LYS A 36 -11.00 -16.33 8.26
C LYS A 36 -9.87 -15.42 7.75
N PRO A 37 -10.02 -14.77 6.57
CA PRO A 37 -8.98 -13.90 6.05
C PRO A 37 -8.81 -12.67 6.94
N ILE A 38 -7.57 -12.22 7.11
CA ILE A 38 -7.27 -10.96 7.77
C ILE A 38 -7.47 -9.85 6.74
N GLY A 39 -8.32 -8.87 7.06
CA GLY A 39 -8.48 -7.70 6.21
C GLY A 39 -7.18 -6.91 6.10
N CYS A 40 -6.91 -6.29 4.96
CA CYS A 40 -5.80 -5.37 4.77
C CYS A 40 -6.31 -3.93 4.61
N LYS A 41 -5.42 -2.95 4.81
CA LYS A 41 -5.69 -1.54 4.53
C LYS A 41 -4.45 -0.86 3.96
N TRP A 42 -4.67 0.16 3.14
CA TRP A 42 -3.63 1.04 2.66
C TRP A 42 -3.38 2.18 3.64
N ILE A 43 -2.09 2.43 3.93
CA ILE A 43 -1.62 3.58 4.71
C ILE A 43 -0.87 4.51 3.77
N PHE A 44 -1.32 5.76 3.72
CA PHE A 44 -0.74 6.81 2.88
C PHE A 44 0.02 7.81 3.74
N LYS A 45 1.29 8.10 3.40
CA LYS A 45 2.13 9.07 4.09
C LYS A 45 2.93 9.90 3.09
N THR A 46 2.93 11.23 3.27
CA THR A 46 3.82 12.11 2.50
C THR A 46 5.10 12.33 3.28
N LYS A 47 6.24 12.26 2.61
CA LYS A 47 7.51 12.79 3.12
C LYS A 47 7.72 14.18 2.55
N ARG A 48 8.16 15.09 3.43
CA ARG A 48 8.47 16.47 3.08
C ARG A 48 9.97 16.71 3.19
N ASP A 49 10.49 17.58 2.35
CA ASP A 49 11.86 18.06 2.42
C ASP A 49 12.06 19.01 3.62
N SER A 50 13.29 19.46 3.85
CA SER A 50 13.62 20.44 4.90
C SER A 50 12.96 21.81 4.69
N LYS A 51 12.45 22.09 3.48
CA LYS A 51 11.74 23.31 3.11
C LYS A 51 10.21 23.17 3.23
N GLY A 52 9.71 21.98 3.62
CA GLY A 52 8.29 21.68 3.78
C GLY A 52 7.55 21.26 2.51
N ASN A 53 8.22 21.11 1.37
CA ASN A 53 7.62 20.65 0.12
C ASN A 53 7.44 19.13 0.13
N ILE A 54 6.38 18.64 -0.51
CA ILE A 54 6.17 17.19 -0.63
C ILE A 54 7.16 16.63 -1.66
N GLU A 55 8.05 15.78 -1.18
CA GLU A 55 9.07 15.13 -2.00
C GLU A 55 8.60 13.75 -2.46
N ILE A 56 8.03 12.95 -1.55
CA ILE A 56 7.69 11.55 -1.81
C ILE A 56 6.32 11.20 -1.24
N TYR A 57 5.54 10.47 -2.04
CA TYR A 57 4.30 9.83 -1.63
C TYR A 57 4.58 8.36 -1.31
N LYS A 58 4.23 7.90 -0.11
CA LYS A 58 4.39 6.52 0.33
C LYS A 58 3.05 5.86 0.55
N ALA A 59 2.83 4.71 -0.06
CA ALA A 59 1.70 3.85 0.19
C ALA A 59 2.21 2.52 0.75
N HIS A 60 1.64 2.06 1.86
CA HIS A 60 1.99 0.78 2.47
C HIS A 60 0.74 -0.07 2.67
N LEU A 61 0.80 -1.33 2.30
CA LEU A 61 -0.27 -2.30 2.53
C LEU A 61 -0.03 -3.00 3.87
N VAL A 62 -0.99 -2.89 4.80
CA VAL A 62 -0.84 -3.38 6.17
C VAL A 62 -2.03 -4.24 6.57
N ALA A 63 -1.76 -5.31 7.33
CA ALA A 63 -2.80 -6.12 7.95
C ALA A 63 -3.62 -5.32 8.98
N LYS A 64 -4.93 -5.49 8.97
CA LYS A 64 -5.85 -4.89 9.95
C LYS A 64 -5.79 -5.78 11.20
N GLY A 65 -5.07 -5.31 12.22
CA GLY A 65 -4.78 -6.07 13.45
C GLY A 65 -5.95 -6.37 14.40
N PHE A 66 -7.18 -6.50 13.90
CA PHE A 66 -8.35 -6.91 14.68
C PHE A 66 -9.08 -8.01 13.92
N THR A 67 -9.20 -9.18 14.55
CA THR A 67 -9.88 -10.36 14.02
C THR A 67 -11.24 -10.54 14.66
#